data_AF-A0A1Q2L4A7-F1
#
_entry.id   AF-A0A1Q2L4A7-F1
#
_cell.length_a   1.000
_cell.length_b   1.000
_cell.length_c   1.000
_cell.angle_alpha   90.00
_cell.angle_beta   90.00
_cell.angle_gamma   90.00
#
_symmetry.space_group_name_H-M   'P 1'
#
loop_
_entity.id
_entity.type
_entity.pdbx_description
1 polymer ?
#
loop_
_entity_poly.entity_id
_entity_poly.type
_entity_poly.pdbx_seq_one_letter_code
_entity_poly.pdbx_strand_id
1 'polypeptide(L)'
;MKDGKYKVGSVEQGIVKILLVEDESIEEQLPASAFPAAAPEGLVLQVTSDKETVTIMPLFEETQELPKQAEKATDELEKHI
;
A
#
# COMPACT_ATOMS: atom_id res chain seq x y z
N MET A 1 3.77 -10.98 -13.85
CA MET A 1 4.29 -10.44 -12.57
C MET A 1 5.45 -11.28 -12.06
N LYS A 2 6.53 -10.61 -11.68
CA LYS A 2 7.67 -11.23 -10.99
C LYS A 2 7.46 -11.11 -9.48
N ASP A 3 8.13 -11.98 -8.74
CA ASP A 3 8.29 -11.77 -7.29
C ASP A 3 9.10 -10.51 -7.06
N GLY A 4 8.67 -9.66 -6.12
CA GLY A 4 9.40 -8.44 -5.81
C GLY A 4 8.56 -7.36 -5.17
N LYS A 5 9.23 -6.25 -4.84
CA LYS A 5 8.57 -5.03 -4.36
C LYS A 5 8.11 -4.21 -5.55
N TYR A 6 6.86 -3.81 -5.54
CA TYR A 6 6.27 -2.91 -6.52
C TYR A 6 5.81 -1.63 -5.83
N LYS A 7 5.85 -0.50 -6.52
CA LYS A 7 5.35 0.79 -6.04
C LYS A 7 4.15 1.22 -6.87
N VAL A 8 3.10 1.71 -6.24
CA VAL A 8 1.96 2.30 -6.94
C VAL A 8 2.40 3.61 -7.58
N GLY A 9 2.37 3.67 -8.91
CA GLY A 9 2.67 4.87 -9.69
C GLY A 9 1.46 5.79 -9.79
N SER A 10 0.32 5.26 -10.23
CA SER A 10 -0.93 6.00 -10.37
C SER A 10 -2.16 5.12 -10.18
N VAL A 11 -3.29 5.72 -9.79
CA VAL A 11 -4.58 5.02 -9.73
C VAL A 11 -5.63 5.79 -10.53
N GLU A 12 -6.03 5.23 -11.66
CA GLU A 12 -6.98 5.85 -12.58
C GLU A 12 -8.13 4.90 -12.87
N GLN A 13 -9.37 5.36 -12.66
CA GLN A 13 -10.60 4.63 -13.01
C GLN A 13 -10.68 3.18 -12.46
N GLY A 14 -10.08 2.92 -11.29
CA GLY A 14 -10.06 1.59 -10.69
C GLY A 14 -8.98 0.66 -11.27
N ILE A 15 -8.05 1.18 -12.05
CA ILE A 15 -6.82 0.51 -12.47
C ILE A 15 -5.66 1.12 -11.69
N VAL A 16 -4.89 0.27 -11.04
CA VAL A 16 -3.69 0.60 -10.27
C VAL A 16 -2.49 0.29 -11.16
N LYS A 17 -1.72 1.32 -11.49
CA LYS A 17 -0.45 1.16 -12.18
C LYS A 17 0.64 0.96 -11.13
N ILE A 18 1.39 -0.12 -11.24
CA ILE A 18 2.48 -0.47 -10.33
C ILE A 18 3.80 -0.61 -11.09
N LEU A 19 4.88 -0.21 -10.45
CA LEU A 19 6.25 -0.15 -10.99
C LEU A 19 7.13 -1.06 -10.15
N LEU A 20 7.91 -1.95 -10.76
CA LEU A 20 8.85 -2.78 -10.00
C LEU A 20 9.96 -1.90 -9.41
N VAL A 21 10.21 -2.00 -8.10
CA VAL A 21 11.20 -1.17 -7.40
C VAL A 21 12.64 -1.51 -7.82
N GLU A 22 12.90 -2.77 -8.17
CA GLU A 22 14.22 -3.20 -8.65
C GLU A 22 14.50 -2.78 -10.11
N ASP A 23 13.45 -2.53 -10.90
CA ASP A 23 13.55 -2.10 -12.30
C ASP A 23 12.30 -1.29 -12.66
N GLU A 24 12.40 0.04 -12.53
CA GLU A 24 11.29 0.97 -12.81
C GLU A 24 10.86 0.98 -14.29
N SER A 25 11.59 0.29 -15.17
CA SER A 25 11.17 0.05 -16.57
C SER A 25 10.05 -0.99 -16.66
N ILE A 26 9.85 -1.80 -15.62
CA ILE A 26 8.82 -2.84 -15.57
C ILE A 26 7.57 -2.25 -14.92
N GLU A 27 6.60 -1.94 -15.76
CA GLU A 27 5.29 -1.47 -15.35
C GLU A 27 4.24 -2.57 -15.51
N GLU A 28 3.37 -2.73 -14.50
CA GLU A 28 2.25 -3.66 -14.53
C GLU A 28 0.96 -2.91 -14.16
N GLN A 29 -0.16 -3.33 -14.73
CA GLN A 29 -1.48 -2.73 -14.48
C GLN A 29 -2.39 -3.77 -13.86
N LEU A 30 -2.93 -3.46 -12.69
CA LEU A 30 -3.81 -4.36 -11.96
C LEU A 30 -5.12 -3.65 -11.62
N PRO A 31 -6.25 -4.37 -11.60
CA PRO A 31 -7.49 -3.79 -11.11
C PRO A 31 -7.38 -3.50 -9.61
N ALA A 32 -7.98 -2.41 -9.15
CA ALA A 32 -8.02 -2.03 -7.74
C ALA A 32 -8.66 -3.12 -6.87
N SER A 33 -9.52 -3.97 -7.44
CA SER A 33 -10.12 -5.13 -6.76
C SER A 33 -9.14 -6.25 -6.44
N ALA A 34 -7.96 -6.29 -7.07
CA ALA A 34 -6.91 -7.25 -6.74
C ALA A 34 -6.16 -6.89 -5.45
N PHE A 35 -6.38 -5.68 -4.92
CA PHE A 35 -5.72 -5.20 -3.71
C PHE A 35 -6.67 -5.31 -2.52
N PRO A 36 -6.21 -5.89 -1.39
CA PRO A 36 -7.06 -6.05 -0.19
C PRO A 36 -7.40 -4.72 0.51
N ALA A 37 -6.73 -3.61 0.14
CA ALA A 37 -6.95 -2.27 0.66
C ALA A 37 -6.82 -1.23 -0.46
N ALA A 38 -7.29 0.00 -0.20
CA ALA A 38 -7.00 1.12 -1.10
C ALA A 38 -5.49 1.25 -1.27
N ALA A 39 -5.03 1.26 -2.53
CA ALA A 39 -3.62 1.35 -2.88
C ALA A 39 -3.29 2.79 -3.29
N PRO A 40 -3.03 3.73 -2.35
CA PRO A 40 -2.70 5.10 -2.71
C PRO A 40 -1.40 5.16 -3.51
N GLU A 41 -1.28 6.21 -4.32
CA GLU A 41 -0.05 6.50 -5.05
C GLU A 41 1.15 6.56 -4.09
N GLY A 42 2.26 5.94 -4.49
CA GLY A 42 3.46 5.83 -3.68
C GLY A 42 3.51 4.65 -2.71
N LEU A 43 2.42 3.90 -2.52
CA LEU A 43 2.42 2.69 -1.66
C LEU A 43 3.33 1.61 -2.24
N VAL A 44 4.12 0.96 -1.37
CA VAL A 44 4.91 -0.21 -1.74
C VAL A 44 4.15 -1.49 -1.42
N LEU A 45 4.16 -2.40 -2.36
CA LEU A 45 3.45 -3.67 -2.39
C LEU A 45 4.49 -4.79 -2.50
N GLN A 46 4.40 -5.79 -1.64
CA GLN A 46 5.14 -7.03 -1.82
C GLN A 46 4.29 -7.96 -2.68
N VAL A 47 4.83 -8.34 -3.84
CA VAL A 47 4.25 -9.39 -4.68
C VAL A 47 5.06 -10.65 -4.48
N THR A 48 4.37 -11.73 -4.16
CA THR A 48 4.95 -13.07 -4.02
C THR A 48 4.07 -14.04 -4.79
N SER A 49 4.62 -14.59 -5.86
CA SER A 49 4.07 -15.69 -6.64
C SER A 49 4.61 -17.01 -6.10
N ASP A 50 3.71 -17.82 -5.53
CA ASP A 50 3.95 -19.25 -5.34
C ASP A 50 3.32 -20.00 -6.53
N LYS A 51 3.68 -21.27 -6.73
CA LYS A 51 3.49 -22.05 -7.99
C LYS A 51 2.08 -22.01 -8.59
N GLU A 52 1.05 -21.68 -7.81
CA GLU A 52 -0.34 -21.54 -8.27
C GLU A 52 -1.03 -20.25 -7.80
N THR A 53 -0.37 -19.39 -7.01
CA THR A 53 -1.03 -18.24 -6.38
C THR A 53 -0.13 -17.00 -6.34
N VAL A 54 -0.64 -15.87 -6.84
CA VAL A 54 -0.02 -14.56 -6.66
C VAL A 54 -0.63 -13.91 -5.42
N THR A 55 0.19 -13.70 -4.40
CA THR A 55 -0.17 -12.98 -3.19
C THR A 55 0.36 -11.56 -3.30
N ILE A 56 -0.53 -10.57 -3.14
CA ILE A 56 -0.18 -9.15 -3.13
C ILE A 56 -0.46 -8.63 -1.73
N MET A 57 0.60 -8.29 -1.01
CA MET A 57 0.50 -7.72 0.33
C MET A 57 0.98 -6.28 0.32
N PRO A 58 0.15 -5.31 0.76
CA PRO A 58 0.62 -3.96 0.98
C PRO A 58 1.60 -3.96 2.16
N LEU A 59 2.83 -3.46 1.93
CA LEU A 59 3.84 -3.29 2.97
C LEU A 59 3.52 -2.02 3.75
N PHE A 60 2.48 -2.08 4.59
CA PHE A 60 2.12 -0.98 5.49
C PHE A 60 3.16 -0.76 6.60
N GLU A 61 4.06 -1.71 6.88
CA GLU A 61 5.06 -1.57 7.95
C GLU A 61 6.15 -0.52 7.68
N GLU A 62 6.38 -0.07 6.43
CA GLU A 62 7.21 1.12 6.17
C GLU A 62 6.43 2.45 6.33
N THR A 63 5.11 2.40 6.51
CA THR A 63 4.26 3.57 6.81
C THR A 63 3.81 3.63 8.27
N GLN A 64 4.27 2.70 9.12
CA GLN A 64 3.98 2.64 10.55
C GLN A 64 5.11 3.19 11.44
N GLU A 65 5.43 4.48 11.33
CA GLU A 65 5.78 5.25 12.54
C GLU A 65 4.53 5.84 13.24
N LEU A 66 3.32 5.48 12.79
CA LEU A 66 2.08 5.94 13.41
C LEU A 66 1.13 4.76 13.63
N PRO A 67 1.20 4.15 14.82
CA PRO A 67 0.00 4.13 15.64
C PRO A 67 0.33 4.38 17.12
N LYS A 68 0.72 5.61 17.51
CA LYS A 68 0.74 6.01 18.95
C LYS A 68 0.34 7.45 19.28
N GLN A 69 -0.10 8.29 18.33
CA GLN A 69 -0.48 9.69 18.63
C GLN A 69 -1.95 10.06 18.34
N ALA A 70 -2.79 9.12 17.89
CA ALA A 70 -4.22 9.41 17.68
C ALA A 70 -5.08 9.26 18.95
N GLU A 71 -4.55 8.73 20.06
CA GLU A 71 -5.28 8.56 21.33
C GLU A 71 -4.87 9.56 22.43
N LYS A 72 -4.32 10.74 22.07
CA LYS A 72 -3.98 11.78 23.06
C LYS A 72 -4.47 13.19 22.72
N ALA A 73 -5.49 13.32 21.86
CA ALA A 73 -6.11 14.61 21.55
C ALA A 73 -7.61 14.64 21.86
N THR A 74 -8.08 13.85 22.83
CA THR A 74 -9.46 13.90 23.34
C THR A 74 -9.56 14.04 24.86
N ASP A 75 -8.43 14.24 25.57
CA ASP A 75 -8.41 14.38 27.04
C ASP A 75 -8.11 15.82 27.52
N GLU A 76 -8.19 16.83 26.64
CA GLU A 76 -8.02 18.25 27.02
C GLU A 76 -9.32 19.07 26.89
N LEU A 77 -10.49 18.41 26.90
CA LEU A 77 -11.81 19.08 26.85
C LEU A 77 -12.66 18.94 28.11
N GLU A 78 -12.20 18.23 29.16
CA GLU A 78 -12.96 18.03 30.40
C GLU A 78 -12.34 18.67 31.66
N LYS A 79 -11.37 19.60 31.53
CA LYS A 79 -10.75 20.26 32.71
C LYS A 79 -10.84 21.77 32.78
N HIS A 80 -11.81 22.38 32.09
CA HIS A 80 -12.21 23.77 32.27
C HIS A 80 -13.75 23.91 32.25
N ILE A 81 -14.40 23.15 33.15
CA ILE A 81 -15.71 23.52 33.70
C ILE A 81 -15.53 23.69 35.20
#